data_AF-A0A454XT31-F1
#
_entry.id   AF-A0A454XT31-F1
#
_cell.length_a   1.000
_cell.length_b   1.000
_cell.length_c   1.000
_cell.angle_alpha   90.00
_cell.angle_beta   90.00
_cell.angle_gamma   90.00
#
_symmetry.space_group_name_H-M   'P 1'
#
loop_
_entity.id
_entity.type
_entity.pdbx_description
1 polymer ?
#
loop_
_entity_poly.entity_id
_entity_poly.type
_entity_poly.pdbx_seq_one_letter_code
_entity_poly.pdbx_strand_id
1 'polypeptide(L)'
;MEAGSESPRSIRSYHKGGSGTLTGGGIQKIYSGSNIPNLKEYKRKLDSRLGQCILLCLITLATLLCLYGFIHGAVHDTLYTYVNRTHQIVHELETAVDENFGGVRVQNETAEKEMDTGKKWLTSEELMDYSQLLTKTRSTIWHLFGFNLVLAFILAAVLFLIHFANAEGTYVKFLYRGVLIVCLLFLVAQFLFLLHPCLVAAFTFPSMVDRLFVEAYPRDEYQIRGIEDAFSCQFNPNPHYVEFGLASPCLLKLKNSSLPAYGVVLMMLITLVPFVFAVFTYAWSVCIKDKKVVQNARRRVELNNQRRVPIPNQPPEYSMSSPPQTRKANPEFV
;
A
#
# COMPACT_ATOMS: atom_id res chain seq x y z
N MET A 1 37.28 25.94 72.10
CA MET A 1 37.28 24.68 71.33
C MET A 1 36.60 24.95 70.00
N GLU A 2 37.33 24.67 68.92
CA GLU A 2 36.94 24.66 67.50
C GLU A 2 35.70 23.77 67.28
N ALA A 3 34.97 23.71 66.15
CA ALA A 3 35.14 24.01 64.73
C ALA A 3 33.71 24.17 64.15
N GLY A 4 33.40 24.58 62.91
CA GLY A 4 34.16 24.88 61.72
C GLY A 4 33.22 25.53 60.68
N SER A 5 33.79 26.26 59.73
CA SER A 5 33.08 26.91 58.63
C SER A 5 32.74 25.93 57.51
N GLU A 6 31.53 25.99 56.97
CA GLU A 6 31.27 25.56 55.59
C GLU A 6 30.40 26.57 54.86
N SER A 7 30.94 27.01 53.73
CA SER A 7 30.49 28.03 52.81
C SER A 7 29.31 27.57 51.94
N PRO A 8 28.52 28.51 51.38
CA PRO A 8 27.45 28.16 50.44
C PRO A 8 28.05 27.56 49.17
N ARG A 9 27.60 26.36 48.80
CA ARG A 9 27.97 25.67 47.56
C ARG A 9 27.82 26.61 46.37
N SER A 10 28.94 27.06 45.84
CA SER A 10 29.02 27.79 44.59
C SER A 10 28.61 26.85 43.46
N ILE A 11 27.60 27.26 42.69
CA ILE A 11 27.34 26.65 41.39
C ILE A 11 28.59 26.92 40.55
N ARG A 12 29.31 25.84 40.22
CA ARG A 12 30.56 25.87 39.44
C ARG A 12 30.38 26.68 38.16
N SER A 13 31.34 27.57 37.92
CA SER A 13 31.47 28.49 36.79
C SER A 13 31.72 27.81 35.42
N TYR A 14 31.34 26.55 35.23
CA TYR A 14 31.48 25.83 33.95
C TYR A 14 30.31 26.08 32.97
N HIS A 15 29.35 26.94 33.31
CA HIS A 15 28.28 27.37 32.40
C HIS A 15 28.49 28.77 31.79
N LYS A 16 29.63 29.43 32.05
CA LYS A 16 29.98 30.72 31.45
C LYS A 16 31.07 30.54 30.40
N GLY A 17 30.64 30.43 29.14
CA GLY A 17 31.47 30.72 27.96
C GLY A 17 32.32 29.55 27.47
N GLY A 18 32.02 29.06 26.26
CA GLY A 18 32.91 28.17 25.53
C GLY A 18 32.19 27.14 24.68
N SER A 19 31.99 27.47 23.39
CA SER A 19 31.97 26.58 22.23
C SER A 19 31.60 25.10 22.48
N GLY A 20 30.34 24.83 22.78
CA GLY A 20 29.75 23.50 22.63
C GLY A 20 28.76 23.51 21.48
N THR A 21 29.22 23.22 20.27
CA THR A 21 28.35 22.96 19.11
C THR A 21 27.57 21.67 19.34
N LEU A 22 26.47 21.75 20.07
CA LEU A 22 25.36 20.82 19.92
C LEU A 22 24.57 21.26 18.68
N THR A 23 25.09 20.88 17.51
CA THR A 23 24.40 20.89 16.23
C THR A 23 23.31 19.81 16.25
N GLY A 24 22.23 20.09 16.97
CA GLY A 24 21.02 19.28 17.00
C GLY A 24 19.84 20.03 16.39
N GLY A 25 19.72 19.97 15.05
CA GLY A 25 18.45 20.12 14.34
C GLY A 25 17.73 21.48 14.42
N GLY A 26 18.44 22.57 14.12
CA GLY A 26 17.83 23.88 13.95
C GLY A 26 17.21 24.08 12.56
N ILE A 27 15.89 23.92 12.45
CA ILE A 27 15.04 24.88 11.71
C ILE A 27 13.75 25.04 12.51
N GLN A 28 13.76 25.92 13.51
CA GLN A 28 12.54 26.47 14.09
C GLN A 28 12.33 27.86 13.50
N LYS A 29 11.39 27.98 12.56
CA LYS A 29 10.87 29.30 12.15
C LYS A 29 10.32 29.98 13.39
N ILE A 30 11.01 31.04 13.82
CA ILE A 30 10.56 31.95 14.87
C ILE A 30 9.36 32.71 14.28
N TYR A 31 8.16 32.44 14.79
CA TYR A 31 6.98 33.25 14.46
C TYR A 31 6.99 34.50 15.34
N SER A 32 7.76 35.50 14.92
CA SER A 32 7.72 36.85 15.50
C SER A 32 6.51 37.60 14.93
N GLY A 33 5.54 37.96 15.78
CA GLY A 33 4.42 38.84 15.43
C GLY A 33 3.23 38.14 14.76
N SER A 34 2.02 38.37 15.31
CA SER A 34 0.64 37.98 14.85
C SER A 34 0.38 36.54 14.36
N ASN A 35 1.39 35.70 14.22
CA ASN A 35 1.34 34.34 13.69
C ASN A 35 1.42 33.31 14.82
N ILE A 36 0.48 33.39 15.76
CA ILE A 36 0.16 32.23 16.59
C ILE A 36 -0.34 31.14 15.61
N PRO A 37 0.18 29.90 15.61
CA PRO A 37 -0.25 28.86 14.69
C PRO A 37 -1.76 28.64 14.86
N ASN A 38 -2.52 29.19 13.93
CA ASN A 38 -3.97 29.12 13.94
C ASN A 38 -4.38 27.70 13.56
N LEU A 39 -5.30 27.09 14.30
CA LEU A 39 -5.74 25.71 14.06
C LEU A 39 -6.29 25.54 12.62
N LYS A 40 -6.80 26.64 12.04
CA LYS A 40 -7.22 26.76 10.65
C LYS A 40 -6.08 26.50 9.65
N GLU A 41 -4.86 26.94 9.98
CA GLU A 41 -3.66 26.72 9.17
C GLU A 41 -3.15 25.28 9.29
N TYR A 42 -3.31 24.67 10.46
CA TYR A 42 -2.99 23.25 10.67
C TYR A 42 -3.95 22.34 9.90
N LYS A 43 -5.26 22.63 9.95
CA LYS A 43 -6.29 21.95 9.14
C LYS A 43 -6.00 22.09 7.64
N ARG A 44 -5.63 23.29 7.18
CA ARG A 44 -5.27 23.54 5.77
C ARG A 44 -4.08 22.69 5.31
N LYS A 45 -3.03 22.59 6.13
CA LYS A 45 -1.86 21.74 5.85
C LYS A 45 -2.21 20.26 5.84
N LEU A 46 -3.15 19.84 6.67
CA LEU A 46 -3.57 18.47 6.82
C LEU A 46 -4.46 18.01 5.65
N ASP A 47 -5.41 18.85 5.24
CA ASP A 47 -6.24 18.67 4.02
C ASP A 47 -5.38 18.65 2.75
N SER A 48 -4.28 19.42 2.72
CA SER A 48 -3.30 19.40 1.63
C SER A 48 -2.49 18.11 1.57
N ARG A 49 -2.29 17.41 2.70
CA ARG A 49 -1.54 16.15 2.76
C ARG A 49 -2.40 14.92 2.48
N LEU A 50 -3.71 15.00 2.70
CA LEU A 50 -4.64 13.90 2.39
C LEU A 50 -4.56 13.50 0.91
N GLY A 51 -4.51 14.47 -0.01
CA GLY A 51 -4.36 14.19 -1.44
C GLY A 51 -3.06 13.49 -1.78
N GLN A 52 -1.95 13.88 -1.15
CA GLN A 52 -0.66 13.21 -1.33
C GLN A 52 -0.68 11.77 -0.78
N CYS A 53 -1.33 11.57 0.37
CA CYS A 53 -1.52 10.24 0.96
C CYS A 53 -2.34 9.32 0.05
N ILE A 54 -3.47 9.80 -0.48
CA ILE A 54 -4.29 9.07 -1.43
C ILE A 54 -3.50 8.75 -2.71
N LEU A 55 -2.78 9.73 -3.27
CA LEU A 55 -1.96 9.51 -4.46
C LEU A 55 -0.92 8.40 -4.24
N LEU A 56 -0.19 8.45 -3.13
CA LEU A 56 0.78 7.42 -2.79
C LEU A 56 0.12 6.04 -2.65
N CYS A 57 -1.06 5.96 -2.04
CA CYS A 57 -1.81 4.71 -1.93
C CYS A 57 -2.28 4.19 -3.30
N LEU A 58 -2.79 5.04 -4.18
CA LEU A 58 -3.22 4.64 -5.52
C LEU A 58 -2.04 4.10 -6.35
N ILE A 59 -0.88 4.76 -6.27
CA ILE A 59 0.33 4.32 -6.97
C ILE A 59 0.81 2.98 -6.40
N THR A 60 0.89 2.82 -5.08
CA THR A 60 1.33 1.54 -4.48
C THR A 60 0.35 0.41 -4.75
N LEU A 61 -0.96 0.68 -4.77
CA LEU A 61 -1.97 -0.30 -5.14
C LEU A 61 -1.86 -0.67 -6.62
N ALA A 62 -1.66 0.30 -7.51
CA ALA A 62 -1.45 0.02 -8.93
C ALA A 62 -0.20 -0.84 -9.18
N THR A 63 0.92 -0.56 -8.49
CA THR A 63 2.15 -1.35 -8.67
C THR A 63 1.98 -2.78 -8.15
N LEU A 64 1.35 -2.97 -6.98
CA LEU A 64 1.06 -4.30 -6.44
C LEU A 64 0.09 -5.08 -7.34
N LEU A 65 -1.00 -4.46 -7.78
CA LEU A 65 -1.97 -5.09 -8.69
C LEU A 65 -1.35 -5.46 -10.04
N CYS A 66 -0.43 -4.64 -10.56
CA CYS A 66 0.31 -4.95 -11.77
C CYS A 66 1.19 -6.20 -11.58
N LEU A 67 1.99 -6.23 -10.51
CA LEU A 67 2.85 -7.36 -10.18
C LEU A 67 2.04 -8.65 -10.02
N TYR A 68 0.99 -8.60 -9.20
CA TYR A 68 0.11 -9.75 -8.99
C TYR A 68 -0.67 -10.12 -10.25
N GLY A 69 -1.06 -9.15 -11.09
CA GLY A 69 -1.74 -9.39 -12.35
C GLY A 69 -0.90 -10.19 -13.34
N PHE A 70 0.41 -9.92 -13.43
CA PHE A 70 1.33 -10.70 -14.25
C PHE A 70 1.58 -12.10 -13.69
N ILE A 71 1.89 -12.21 -12.40
CA ILE A 71 2.16 -13.51 -11.75
C ILE A 71 0.92 -14.41 -11.82
N HIS A 72 -0.25 -13.86 -11.46
CA HIS A 72 -1.51 -14.58 -11.53
C HIS A 72 -1.91 -14.89 -12.97
N GLY A 73 -1.63 -14.00 -13.93
CA GLY A 73 -1.95 -14.21 -15.35
C GLY A 73 -1.31 -15.47 -15.92
N ALA A 74 -0.03 -15.71 -15.63
CA ALA A 74 0.68 -16.91 -16.10
C ALA A 74 0.06 -18.22 -15.59
N VAL A 75 -0.40 -18.25 -14.33
CA VAL A 75 -1.10 -19.40 -13.74
C VAL A 75 -2.53 -19.51 -14.22
N HIS A 76 -3.21 -18.38 -14.37
CA HIS A 76 -4.59 -18.35 -14.79
C HIS A 76 -4.74 -18.95 -16.19
N ASP A 77 -3.89 -18.58 -17.15
CA ASP A 77 -4.03 -19.05 -18.53
C ASP A 77 -3.88 -20.58 -18.64
N THR A 78 -2.92 -21.15 -17.92
CA THR A 78 -2.69 -22.61 -17.89
C THR A 78 -3.82 -23.33 -17.15
N LEU A 79 -4.21 -22.83 -15.98
CA LEU A 79 -5.24 -23.46 -15.15
C LEU A 79 -6.63 -23.34 -15.79
N TYR A 80 -6.95 -22.20 -16.40
CA TYR A 80 -8.20 -22.00 -17.14
C TYR A 80 -8.31 -22.97 -18.32
N THR A 81 -7.23 -23.13 -19.08
CA THR A 81 -7.20 -24.08 -20.20
C THR A 81 -7.41 -25.52 -19.73
N TYR A 82 -6.73 -25.91 -18.64
CA TYR A 82 -6.90 -27.23 -18.02
C TYR A 82 -8.35 -27.46 -17.53
N VAL A 83 -8.89 -26.50 -16.77
CA VAL A 83 -10.26 -26.58 -16.23
C VAL A 83 -11.28 -26.67 -17.36
N ASN A 84 -11.17 -25.85 -18.40
CA ASN A 84 -12.13 -25.84 -19.50
C ASN A 84 -12.08 -27.13 -20.33
N ARG A 85 -10.89 -27.69 -20.55
CA ARG A 85 -10.72 -29.00 -21.20
C ARG A 85 -11.30 -30.13 -20.36
N THR A 86 -10.99 -30.13 -19.07
CA THR A 86 -11.52 -31.14 -18.14
C THR A 86 -13.04 -31.04 -18.05
N HIS A 87 -13.61 -29.83 -18.09
CA HIS A 87 -15.05 -29.61 -18.11
C HIS A 87 -15.70 -30.25 -19.33
N GLN A 88 -15.09 -30.08 -20.51
CA GLN A 88 -15.59 -30.72 -21.74
C GLN A 88 -15.58 -32.25 -21.63
N ILE A 89 -14.49 -32.83 -21.12
CA ILE A 89 -14.36 -34.28 -20.95
C ILE A 89 -15.41 -34.81 -19.96
N VAL A 90 -15.56 -34.15 -18.81
CA VAL A 90 -16.55 -34.54 -17.80
C VAL A 90 -17.96 -34.41 -18.33
N HIS A 91 -18.29 -33.33 -19.02
CA HIS A 91 -19.61 -33.12 -19.61
C HIS A 91 -19.94 -34.18 -20.68
N GLU A 92 -19.00 -34.51 -21.57
CA GLU A 92 -19.16 -35.57 -22.57
C GLU A 92 -19.36 -36.94 -21.90
N LEU A 93 -18.63 -37.22 -20.82
CA LEU A 93 -18.76 -38.46 -20.05
C LEU A 93 -20.10 -38.55 -19.32
N GLU A 94 -20.53 -37.46 -18.65
CA GLU A 94 -21.84 -37.37 -17.98
C GLU A 94 -22.98 -37.58 -18.98
N THR A 95 -22.91 -36.91 -20.13
CA THR A 95 -23.93 -37.05 -21.20
C THR A 95 -23.97 -38.48 -21.76
N ALA A 96 -22.81 -39.09 -22.02
CA ALA A 96 -22.74 -40.45 -22.55
C ALA A 96 -23.23 -41.51 -21.54
N VAL A 97 -23.06 -41.26 -20.24
CA VAL A 97 -23.60 -42.13 -19.18
C VAL A 97 -25.12 -41.97 -19.10
N ASP A 98 -25.63 -40.74 -19.11
CA ASP A 98 -27.08 -40.48 -19.03
C ASP A 98 -27.83 -41.10 -20.21
N GLU A 99 -27.28 -41.01 -21.42
CA GLU A 99 -27.87 -41.58 -22.64
C GLU A 99 -27.83 -43.12 -22.67
N ASN A 100 -26.71 -43.75 -22.27
CA ASN A 100 -26.56 -45.21 -22.34
C ASN A 100 -27.23 -45.95 -21.18
N PHE A 101 -27.45 -45.30 -20.03
CA PHE A 101 -28.01 -45.93 -18.83
C PHE A 101 -29.41 -45.45 -18.46
N GLY A 102 -30.08 -44.67 -19.32
CA GLY A 102 -31.49 -44.29 -19.14
C GLY A 102 -31.76 -43.52 -17.85
N GLY A 103 -30.82 -42.67 -17.42
CA GLY A 103 -30.93 -41.89 -16.19
C GLY A 103 -30.83 -42.69 -14.88
N VAL A 104 -30.44 -43.97 -14.94
CA VAL A 104 -30.02 -44.68 -13.72
C VAL A 104 -28.66 -44.11 -13.32
N ARG A 105 -28.67 -43.20 -12.33
CA ARG A 105 -27.47 -42.77 -11.61
C ARG A 105 -26.57 -43.98 -11.45
N VAL A 106 -25.34 -43.91 -11.96
CA VAL A 106 -24.28 -44.88 -11.68
C VAL A 106 -23.95 -44.76 -10.19
N GLN A 107 -24.82 -45.32 -9.37
CA GLN A 107 -24.54 -45.73 -8.03
C GLN A 107 -24.42 -47.24 -8.09
N ASN A 108 -23.32 -47.69 -7.49
CA ASN A 108 -23.08 -49.01 -6.94
C ASN A 108 -22.15 -49.89 -7.79
N GLU A 109 -21.12 -50.39 -7.10
CA GLU A 109 -20.03 -51.28 -7.50
C GLU A 109 -18.71 -50.64 -7.98
N THR A 110 -18.64 -49.82 -9.04
CA THR A 110 -17.36 -49.19 -9.44
C THR A 110 -17.04 -47.91 -8.67
N ALA A 111 -18.04 -47.06 -8.42
CA ALA A 111 -17.90 -45.85 -7.61
C ALA A 111 -17.61 -46.18 -6.12
N GLU A 112 -18.10 -47.32 -5.63
CA GLU A 112 -17.89 -47.76 -4.24
C GLU A 112 -16.45 -48.23 -3.99
N LYS A 113 -15.81 -48.86 -4.99
CA LYS A 113 -14.39 -49.26 -4.93
C LYS A 113 -13.42 -48.08 -5.09
N GLU A 114 -13.79 -47.03 -5.82
CA GLU A 114 -12.99 -45.80 -5.91
C GLU A 114 -13.16 -44.91 -4.67
N MET A 115 -14.35 -44.92 -4.05
CA MET A 115 -14.61 -44.23 -2.78
C MET A 115 -13.77 -44.80 -1.63
N ASP A 116 -13.39 -46.08 -1.68
CA ASP A 116 -12.46 -46.73 -0.74
C ASP A 116 -10.99 -46.25 -0.90
N THR A 117 -10.64 -45.62 -2.04
CA THR A 117 -9.35 -44.94 -2.26
C THR A 117 -9.34 -43.46 -1.89
N GLY A 118 -10.49 -42.92 -1.43
CA GLY A 118 -10.63 -41.52 -0.98
C GLY A 118 -10.73 -40.47 -2.10
N LYS A 119 -10.74 -40.87 -3.38
CA LYS A 119 -10.79 -39.96 -4.52
C LYS A 119 -12.22 -39.82 -5.05
N LYS A 120 -12.66 -38.60 -5.35
CA LYS A 120 -14.02 -38.29 -5.83
C LYS A 120 -13.99 -37.77 -7.26
N TRP A 121 -15.01 -38.09 -8.05
CA TRP A 121 -15.20 -37.53 -9.39
C TRP A 121 -15.45 -36.02 -9.32
N LEU A 122 -14.86 -35.28 -10.26
CA LEU A 122 -15.21 -33.87 -10.51
C LEU A 122 -16.55 -33.81 -11.25
N THR A 123 -17.40 -32.85 -10.89
CA THR A 123 -18.68 -32.60 -11.56
C THR A 123 -18.58 -31.42 -12.51
N SER A 124 -19.39 -31.42 -13.59
CA SER A 124 -19.41 -30.29 -14.54
C SER A 124 -19.68 -28.94 -13.85
N GLU A 125 -20.53 -28.92 -12.82
CA GLU A 125 -20.85 -27.72 -12.03
C GLU A 125 -19.64 -27.18 -11.26
N GLU A 126 -18.87 -28.05 -10.59
CA GLU A 126 -17.66 -27.66 -9.85
C GLU A 126 -16.63 -27.00 -10.78
N LEU A 127 -16.40 -27.57 -11.97
CA LEU A 127 -15.44 -27.00 -12.94
C LEU A 127 -15.92 -25.67 -13.52
N MET A 128 -17.23 -25.53 -13.77
CA MET A 128 -17.79 -24.27 -14.23
C MET A 128 -17.57 -23.18 -13.16
N ASP A 129 -17.80 -23.48 -11.89
CA ASP A 129 -17.55 -22.54 -10.79
C ASP A 129 -16.08 -22.13 -10.70
N TYR A 130 -15.14 -23.07 -10.86
CA TYR A 130 -13.71 -22.77 -10.91
C TYR A 130 -13.33 -21.89 -12.09
N SER A 131 -13.87 -22.16 -13.29
CA SER A 131 -13.62 -21.35 -14.48
C SER A 131 -14.14 -19.91 -14.31
N GLN A 132 -15.31 -19.75 -13.69
CA GLN A 132 -15.89 -18.45 -13.40
C GLN A 132 -15.07 -17.70 -12.35
N LEU A 133 -14.63 -18.39 -11.28
CA LEU A 133 -13.82 -17.81 -10.23
C LEU A 133 -12.49 -17.28 -10.78
N LEU A 134 -11.82 -18.07 -11.62
CA LEU A 134 -10.59 -17.67 -12.31
C LEU A 134 -10.80 -16.42 -13.18
N THR A 135 -11.85 -16.42 -14.01
CA THR A 135 -12.14 -15.30 -14.93
C THR A 135 -12.52 -14.02 -14.18
N LYS A 136 -13.39 -14.13 -13.17
CA LYS A 136 -13.80 -13.01 -12.32
C LYS A 136 -12.61 -12.40 -11.58
N THR A 137 -11.71 -13.23 -11.05
CA THR A 137 -10.52 -12.76 -10.33
C THR A 137 -9.56 -12.03 -11.26
N ARG A 138 -9.20 -12.62 -12.40
CA ARG A 138 -8.33 -11.96 -13.40
C ARG A 138 -8.91 -10.63 -13.88
N SER A 139 -10.18 -10.62 -14.23
CA SER A 139 -10.86 -9.41 -14.68
C SER A 139 -10.83 -8.33 -13.58
N THR A 140 -11.14 -8.69 -12.33
CA THR A 140 -11.15 -7.74 -11.21
C THR A 140 -9.78 -7.13 -10.98
N ILE A 141 -8.69 -7.92 -11.00
CA ILE A 141 -7.33 -7.42 -10.80
C ILE A 141 -6.98 -6.36 -11.85
N TRP A 142 -7.24 -6.63 -13.13
CA TRP A 142 -6.90 -5.70 -14.21
C TRP A 142 -7.77 -4.44 -14.22
N HIS A 143 -9.07 -4.56 -13.88
CA HIS A 143 -9.93 -3.39 -13.73
C HIS A 143 -9.49 -2.51 -12.56
N LEU A 144 -9.21 -3.11 -11.39
CA LEU A 144 -8.70 -2.37 -10.24
C LEU A 144 -7.38 -1.67 -10.57
N PHE A 145 -6.46 -2.37 -11.26
CA PHE A 145 -5.21 -1.77 -11.74
C PHE A 145 -5.46 -0.55 -12.62
N GLY A 146 -6.32 -0.70 -13.64
CA GLY A 146 -6.65 0.37 -14.58
C GLY A 146 -7.25 1.60 -13.89
N PHE A 147 -8.23 1.40 -12.99
CA PHE A 147 -8.84 2.51 -12.27
C PHE A 147 -7.88 3.19 -11.29
N ASN A 148 -7.04 2.44 -10.57
CA ASN A 148 -6.01 3.02 -9.70
C ASN A 148 -5.05 3.90 -10.49
N LEU A 149 -4.61 3.43 -11.67
CA LEU A 149 -3.70 4.16 -12.53
C LEU A 149 -4.34 5.45 -13.08
N VAL A 150 -5.56 5.36 -13.63
CA VAL A 150 -6.30 6.52 -14.14
C VAL A 150 -6.54 7.56 -13.05
N LEU A 151 -7.01 7.14 -11.86
CA LEU A 151 -7.24 8.05 -10.74
C LEU A 151 -5.95 8.65 -10.20
N ALA A 152 -4.85 7.89 -10.18
CA ALA A 152 -3.54 8.42 -9.81
C ALA A 152 -3.08 9.52 -10.77
N PHE A 153 -3.25 9.34 -12.09
CA PHE A 153 -2.92 10.36 -13.08
C PHE A 153 -3.77 11.62 -12.92
N ILE A 154 -5.09 11.47 -12.76
CA ILE A 154 -6.00 12.61 -12.55
C ILE A 154 -5.63 13.36 -11.26
N LEU A 155 -5.44 12.63 -10.16
CA LEU A 155 -5.11 13.23 -8.86
C LEU A 155 -3.73 13.90 -8.88
N ALA A 156 -2.73 13.30 -9.54
CA ALA A 156 -1.41 13.89 -9.72
C ALA A 156 -1.48 15.20 -10.51
N ALA A 157 -2.24 15.25 -11.60
CA ALA A 157 -2.43 16.47 -12.39
C ALA A 157 -3.08 17.58 -11.55
N VAL A 158 -4.13 17.27 -10.79
CA VAL A 158 -4.80 18.23 -9.90
C VAL A 158 -3.86 18.71 -8.80
N LEU A 159 -3.09 17.83 -8.17
CA LEU A 159 -2.12 18.19 -7.15
C LEU A 159 -1.00 19.07 -7.71
N PHE A 160 -0.52 18.78 -8.92
CA PHE A 160 0.48 19.58 -9.61
C PHE A 160 -0.03 21.00 -9.86
N LEU A 161 -1.24 21.15 -10.40
CA LEU A 161 -1.86 22.46 -10.64
C LEU A 161 -1.99 23.28 -9.36
N ILE A 162 -2.38 22.66 -8.24
CA ILE A 162 -2.56 23.36 -6.96
C ILE A 162 -1.21 23.78 -6.36
N HIS A 163 -0.18 22.92 -6.43
CA HIS A 163 1.11 23.18 -5.80
C HIS A 163 2.05 24.07 -6.62
N PHE A 164 2.08 23.93 -7.95
CA PHE A 164 3.01 24.68 -8.80
C PHE A 164 2.40 25.97 -9.35
N ALA A 165 1.12 25.96 -9.73
CA ALA A 165 0.50 27.13 -10.35
C ALA A 165 -0.03 28.15 -9.33
N ASN A 166 0.12 27.91 -8.01
CA ASN A 166 -0.45 28.73 -6.93
C ASN A 166 -1.88 29.18 -7.26
N ALA A 167 -2.70 28.24 -7.74
CA ALA A 167 -4.04 28.53 -8.24
C ALA A 167 -4.96 28.92 -7.07
N GLU A 168 -5.05 30.21 -6.78
CA GLU A 168 -5.90 30.77 -5.74
C GLU A 168 -7.31 31.03 -6.31
N GLY A 169 -8.12 29.97 -6.41
CA GLY A 169 -9.50 30.07 -6.87
C GLY A 169 -10.47 29.25 -6.02
N THR A 170 -11.66 29.79 -5.75
CA THR A 170 -12.74 29.05 -5.07
C THR A 170 -13.13 27.80 -5.86
N TYR A 171 -13.22 27.91 -7.20
CA TYR A 171 -13.52 26.80 -8.10
C TYR A 171 -12.48 25.67 -8.05
N VAL A 172 -11.19 26.02 -8.02
CA VAL A 172 -10.09 25.03 -7.95
C VAL A 172 -10.15 24.23 -6.64
N LYS A 173 -10.48 24.90 -5.53
CA LYS A 173 -10.68 24.24 -4.22
C LYS A 173 -11.89 23.30 -4.23
N PHE A 174 -12.98 23.67 -4.90
CA PHE A 174 -14.14 22.79 -5.05
C PHE A 174 -13.82 21.56 -5.91
N LEU A 175 -13.13 21.76 -7.04
CA LEU A 175 -12.70 20.67 -7.92
C LEU A 175 -11.80 19.68 -7.17
N TYR A 176 -10.79 20.17 -6.44
CA TYR A 176 -9.91 19.34 -5.62
C TYR A 176 -10.68 18.46 -4.64
N ARG A 177 -11.63 19.06 -3.90
CA ARG A 177 -12.47 18.32 -2.95
C ARG A 177 -13.36 17.29 -3.64
N GLY A 178 -13.93 17.63 -4.80
CA GLY A 178 -14.71 16.69 -5.60
C GLY A 178 -13.88 15.48 -6.00
N VAL A 179 -12.68 15.69 -6.53
CA VAL A 179 -11.75 14.61 -6.91
C VAL A 179 -11.37 13.77 -5.70
N LEU A 180 -11.05 14.38 -4.54
CA LEU A 180 -10.75 13.63 -3.32
C LEU A 180 -11.93 12.74 -2.87
N ILE A 181 -13.16 13.24 -2.93
CA ILE A 181 -14.35 12.47 -2.57
C ILE A 181 -14.52 11.28 -3.53
N VAL A 182 -14.36 11.51 -4.83
CA VAL A 182 -14.41 10.44 -5.84
C VAL A 182 -13.33 9.39 -5.58
N CYS A 183 -12.09 9.79 -5.27
CA CYS A 183 -11.02 8.87 -4.92
C CYS A 183 -11.35 8.07 -3.65
N LEU A 184 -11.91 8.71 -2.61
CA LEU A 184 -12.30 8.01 -1.38
C LEU A 184 -13.43 7.02 -1.63
N LEU A 185 -14.45 7.39 -2.40
CA LEU A 185 -15.52 6.47 -2.80
C LEU A 185 -14.99 5.29 -3.60
N PHE A 186 -14.06 5.54 -4.52
CA PHE A 186 -13.37 4.49 -5.26
C PHE A 186 -12.60 3.55 -4.32
N LEU A 187 -11.88 4.06 -3.32
CA LEU A 187 -11.17 3.22 -2.36
C LEU A 187 -12.13 2.35 -1.53
N VAL A 188 -13.35 2.81 -1.22
CA VAL A 188 -14.38 1.95 -0.61
C VAL A 188 -14.79 0.84 -1.57
N ALA A 189 -15.10 1.17 -2.83
CA ALA A 189 -15.47 0.17 -3.83
C ALA A 189 -14.33 -0.85 -4.05
N GLN A 190 -13.09 -0.37 -4.14
CA GLN A 190 -11.91 -1.22 -4.24
C GLN A 190 -11.77 -2.15 -3.03
N PHE A 191 -12.00 -1.67 -1.81
CA PHE A 191 -11.97 -2.52 -0.63
C PHE A 191 -13.00 -3.65 -0.73
N LEU A 192 -14.21 -3.36 -1.22
CA LEU A 192 -15.25 -4.38 -1.44
C LEU A 192 -14.84 -5.39 -2.51
N PHE A 193 -14.26 -4.95 -3.64
CA PHE A 193 -13.77 -5.85 -4.68
C PHE A 193 -12.56 -6.70 -4.23
N LEU A 194 -11.72 -6.17 -3.34
CA LEU A 194 -10.64 -6.92 -2.71
C LEU A 194 -11.19 -7.99 -1.76
N LEU A 195 -12.27 -7.69 -1.02
CA LEU A 195 -12.94 -8.65 -0.15
C LEU A 195 -13.66 -9.74 -0.96
N HIS A 196 -14.38 -9.35 -2.02
CA HIS A 196 -15.03 -10.27 -2.93
C HIS A 196 -15.01 -9.70 -4.35
N PRO A 197 -14.40 -10.38 -5.35
CA PRO A 197 -14.02 -11.80 -5.33
C PRO A 197 -12.59 -12.12 -4.86
N CYS A 198 -11.67 -11.15 -4.76
CA CYS A 198 -10.23 -11.47 -4.68
C CYS A 198 -9.81 -12.26 -3.43
N LEU A 199 -10.29 -11.87 -2.23
CA LEU A 199 -9.91 -12.56 -1.00
C LEU A 199 -10.50 -13.98 -0.94
N VAL A 200 -11.76 -14.13 -1.35
CA VAL A 200 -12.41 -15.44 -1.46
C VAL A 200 -11.62 -16.33 -2.42
N ALA A 201 -11.31 -15.84 -3.61
CA ALA A 201 -10.53 -16.57 -4.59
C ALA A 201 -9.15 -16.98 -4.04
N ALA A 202 -8.46 -16.07 -3.34
CA ALA A 202 -7.15 -16.34 -2.75
C ALA A 202 -7.17 -17.46 -1.70
N PHE A 203 -8.25 -17.61 -0.94
CA PHE A 203 -8.43 -18.72 -0.01
C PHE A 203 -8.88 -20.02 -0.68
N THR A 204 -9.64 -19.93 -1.78
CA THR A 204 -10.15 -21.10 -2.51
C THR A 204 -9.09 -21.71 -3.44
N PHE A 205 -8.17 -20.92 -4.01
CA PHE A 205 -7.20 -21.40 -5.00
C PHE A 205 -6.35 -22.59 -4.53
N PRO A 206 -5.78 -22.61 -3.31
CA PRO A 206 -5.00 -23.77 -2.86
C PRO A 206 -5.82 -25.07 -2.84
N SER A 207 -7.04 -25.00 -2.32
CA SER A 207 -7.96 -26.15 -2.26
C SER A 207 -8.43 -26.57 -3.65
N MET A 208 -8.68 -25.62 -4.55
CA MET A 208 -9.02 -25.90 -5.95
C MET A 208 -7.89 -26.63 -6.68
N VAL A 209 -6.64 -26.20 -6.47
CA VAL A 209 -5.46 -26.87 -7.05
C VAL A 209 -5.30 -28.29 -6.50
N ASP A 210 -5.49 -28.50 -5.20
CA ASP A 210 -5.46 -29.84 -4.60
C ASP A 210 -6.57 -30.73 -5.17
N ARG A 211 -7.79 -30.19 -5.27
CA ARG A 211 -8.95 -30.87 -5.85
C ARG A 211 -8.66 -31.33 -7.28
N LEU A 212 -8.15 -30.43 -8.13
CA LEU A 212 -7.92 -30.67 -9.56
C LEU A 212 -6.80 -31.67 -9.87
N PHE A 213 -5.75 -31.71 -9.05
CA PHE A 213 -4.53 -32.47 -9.39
C PHE A 213 -4.24 -33.66 -8.47
N VAL A 214 -4.77 -33.68 -7.25
CA VAL A 214 -4.48 -34.70 -6.23
C VAL A 214 -5.71 -35.56 -5.91
N GLU A 215 -6.84 -34.91 -5.64
CA GLU A 215 -8.00 -35.58 -5.02
C GLU A 215 -9.04 -36.12 -6.02
N ALA A 216 -9.12 -35.54 -7.22
CA ALA A 216 -10.21 -35.83 -8.15
C ALA A 216 -9.76 -36.29 -9.55
N TYR A 217 -10.68 -36.96 -10.23
CA TYR A 217 -10.58 -37.47 -11.60
C TYR A 217 -11.73 -36.92 -12.45
N PRO A 218 -11.60 -36.89 -13.79
CA PRO A 218 -10.46 -37.36 -14.60
C PRO A 218 -9.27 -36.38 -14.59
N ARG A 219 -8.06 -36.90 -14.84
CA ARG A 219 -6.83 -36.10 -14.95
C ARG A 219 -6.29 -36.24 -16.37
N ASP A 220 -6.24 -35.12 -17.10
CA ASP A 220 -5.70 -35.09 -18.46
C ASP A 220 -4.16 -35.04 -18.40
N GLU A 221 -3.50 -36.19 -18.58
CA GLU A 221 -2.04 -36.31 -18.56
C GLU A 221 -1.34 -35.44 -19.61
N TYR A 222 -1.98 -35.20 -20.76
CA TYR A 222 -1.38 -34.37 -21.82
C TYR A 222 -1.29 -32.91 -21.38
N GLN A 223 -2.35 -32.39 -20.75
CA GLN A 223 -2.36 -31.03 -20.21
C GLN A 223 -1.48 -30.88 -18.98
N ILE A 224 -1.38 -31.92 -18.13
CA ILE A 224 -0.47 -31.93 -16.98
C ILE A 224 0.99 -31.74 -17.44
N ARG A 225 1.43 -32.42 -18.51
CA ARG A 225 2.77 -32.21 -19.08
C ARG A 225 2.97 -30.78 -19.59
N GLY A 226 1.96 -30.20 -20.22
CA GLY A 226 2.00 -28.79 -20.63
C GLY A 226 2.22 -27.82 -19.46
N ILE A 227 1.65 -28.13 -18.28
CA ILE A 227 1.87 -27.37 -17.06
C ILE A 227 3.28 -27.59 -16.50
N GLU A 228 3.78 -28.83 -16.51
CA GLU A 228 5.15 -29.16 -16.08
C GLU A 228 6.20 -28.39 -16.88
N ASP A 229 6.03 -28.34 -18.20
CA ASP A 229 6.92 -27.59 -19.10
C ASP A 229 6.81 -26.08 -18.87
N ALA A 230 5.59 -25.54 -18.76
CA ALA A 230 5.36 -24.10 -18.56
C ALA A 230 5.95 -23.56 -17.25
N PHE A 231 5.93 -24.36 -16.19
CA PHE A 231 6.43 -23.96 -14.86
C PHE A 231 7.80 -24.55 -14.51
N SER A 232 8.40 -25.34 -15.42
CA SER A 232 9.65 -26.08 -15.19
C SER A 232 9.60 -26.82 -13.85
N CYS A 233 8.58 -27.66 -13.68
CA CYS A 233 8.28 -28.37 -12.44
C CYS A 233 7.81 -29.79 -12.72
N GLN A 234 7.68 -30.61 -11.68
CA GLN A 234 7.14 -31.96 -11.80
C GLN A 234 6.00 -32.16 -10.80
N PHE A 235 4.91 -32.84 -11.19
CA PHE A 235 3.81 -33.17 -10.28
C PHE A 235 4.15 -34.33 -9.34
N ASN A 236 4.90 -35.33 -9.83
CA ASN A 236 5.39 -36.46 -9.03
C ASN A 236 6.93 -36.50 -9.00
N PRO A 237 7.60 -35.50 -8.38
CA PRO A 237 9.05 -35.53 -8.25
C PRO A 237 9.49 -36.60 -7.24
N ASN A 238 10.65 -37.21 -7.46
CA ASN A 238 11.25 -38.07 -6.45
C ASN A 238 11.59 -37.22 -5.20
N PRO A 239 11.17 -37.61 -3.99
CA PRO A 239 11.34 -36.82 -2.77
C PRO A 239 12.81 -36.47 -2.49
N HIS A 240 13.75 -37.36 -2.83
CA HIS A 240 15.18 -37.09 -2.67
C HIS A 240 15.66 -35.93 -3.55
N TYR A 241 15.17 -35.82 -4.80
CA TYR A 241 15.56 -34.71 -5.67
C TYR A 241 14.97 -33.37 -5.19
N VAL A 242 13.83 -33.40 -4.51
CA VAL A 242 13.25 -32.18 -3.90
C VAL A 242 14.09 -31.73 -2.70
N GLU A 243 14.51 -32.66 -1.85
CA GLU A 243 15.33 -32.36 -0.66
C GLU A 243 16.69 -31.74 -1.02
N PHE A 244 17.34 -32.24 -2.07
CA PHE A 244 18.60 -31.68 -2.58
C PHE A 244 18.43 -30.45 -3.51
N GLY A 245 17.20 -29.96 -3.69
CA GLY A 245 16.92 -28.78 -4.53
C GLY A 245 17.12 -29.01 -6.03
N LEU A 246 17.17 -30.27 -6.47
CA LEU A 246 17.35 -30.69 -7.86
C LEU A 246 16.03 -30.72 -8.65
N ALA A 247 14.89 -30.83 -7.96
CA ALA A 247 13.55 -30.82 -8.55
C ALA A 247 12.59 -29.93 -7.76
N SER A 248 11.64 -29.29 -8.44
CA SER A 248 10.63 -28.42 -7.81
C SER A 248 9.21 -28.95 -8.02
N PRO A 249 8.40 -29.10 -6.95
CA PRO A 249 7.03 -29.63 -7.08
C PRO A 249 6.09 -28.61 -7.73
N CYS A 250 5.31 -29.04 -8.72
CA CYS A 250 4.36 -28.18 -9.44
C CYS A 250 3.26 -27.63 -8.54
N LEU A 251 2.71 -28.46 -7.65
CA LEU A 251 1.63 -28.06 -6.74
C LEU A 251 2.01 -26.83 -5.91
N LEU A 252 3.23 -26.82 -5.36
CA LEU A 252 3.71 -25.70 -4.55
C LEU A 252 3.88 -24.44 -5.40
N LYS A 253 4.42 -24.56 -6.63
CA LYS A 253 4.57 -23.44 -7.57
C LYS A 253 3.23 -22.86 -8.00
N LEU A 254 2.25 -23.72 -8.32
CA LEU A 254 0.90 -23.30 -8.70
C LEU A 254 0.20 -22.58 -7.54
N LYS A 255 0.28 -23.11 -6.31
CA LYS A 255 -0.31 -22.47 -5.12
C LYS A 255 0.35 -21.14 -4.78
N ASN A 256 1.69 -21.07 -4.83
CA ASN A 256 2.41 -19.84 -4.51
C ASN A 256 2.29 -18.76 -5.58
N SER A 257 2.12 -19.16 -6.85
CA SER A 257 1.92 -18.24 -7.98
C SER A 257 0.44 -17.88 -8.16
N SER A 258 -0.48 -18.62 -7.53
CA SER A 258 -1.87 -18.20 -7.35
C SER A 258 -1.92 -16.98 -6.43
N LEU A 259 -2.92 -16.12 -6.60
CA LEU A 259 -3.06 -14.87 -5.84
C LEU A 259 -2.96 -15.14 -4.33
N PRO A 260 -1.88 -14.72 -3.64
CA PRO A 260 -1.69 -15.08 -2.25
C PRO A 260 -2.61 -14.27 -1.33
N ALA A 261 -3.26 -14.94 -0.37
CA ALA A 261 -4.19 -14.29 0.55
C ALA A 261 -3.53 -13.14 1.34
N TYR A 262 -2.28 -13.31 1.79
CA TYR A 262 -1.54 -12.25 2.49
C TYR A 262 -1.33 -11.00 1.61
N GLY A 263 -1.18 -11.19 0.29
CA GLY A 263 -1.03 -10.08 -0.67
C GLY A 263 -2.32 -9.28 -0.79
N VAL A 264 -3.47 -9.97 -0.85
CA VAL A 264 -4.78 -9.33 -0.86
C VAL A 264 -5.04 -8.57 0.45
N VAL A 265 -4.74 -9.18 1.60
CA VAL A 265 -4.86 -8.53 2.90
C VAL A 265 -3.96 -7.28 2.99
N LEU A 266 -2.72 -7.35 2.50
CA LEU A 266 -1.84 -6.18 2.44
C LEU A 266 -2.45 -5.04 1.61
N MET A 267 -2.99 -5.35 0.42
CA MET A 267 -3.68 -4.35 -0.41
C MET A 267 -4.91 -3.77 0.28
N MET A 268 -5.67 -4.58 1.03
CA MET A 268 -6.78 -4.09 1.85
C MET A 268 -6.31 -3.13 2.93
N LEU A 269 -5.22 -3.44 3.64
CA LEU A 269 -4.64 -2.55 4.66
C LEU A 269 -4.19 -1.22 4.05
N ILE A 270 -3.52 -1.25 2.91
CA ILE A 270 -3.10 -0.03 2.18
C ILE A 270 -4.33 0.80 1.79
N THR A 271 -5.41 0.15 1.33
CA THR A 271 -6.68 0.82 0.98
C THR A 271 -7.32 1.52 2.17
N LEU A 272 -7.12 1.03 3.40
CA LEU A 272 -7.64 1.64 4.63
C LEU A 272 -6.81 2.84 5.14
N VAL A 273 -5.54 2.97 4.72
CA VAL A 273 -4.63 4.03 5.21
C VAL A 273 -5.21 5.44 5.01
N PRO A 274 -5.77 5.81 3.85
CA PRO A 274 -6.35 7.14 3.66
C PRO A 274 -7.55 7.41 4.58
N PHE A 275 -8.33 6.38 4.93
CA PHE A 275 -9.45 6.52 5.85
C PHE A 275 -8.99 6.67 7.29
N VAL A 276 -8.01 5.87 7.73
CA VAL A 276 -7.40 6.03 9.05
C VAL A 276 -6.78 7.43 9.17
N PHE A 277 -6.12 7.90 8.12
CA PHE A 277 -5.61 9.26 8.05
C PHE A 277 -6.77 10.26 8.18
N ALA A 278 -7.81 10.19 7.35
CA ALA A 278 -8.97 11.10 7.40
C ALA A 278 -9.71 11.09 8.76
N VAL A 279 -9.86 9.94 9.40
CA VAL A 279 -10.45 9.82 10.74
C VAL A 279 -9.53 10.45 11.78
N PHE A 280 -8.23 10.19 11.72
CA PHE A 280 -7.25 10.80 12.60
C PHE A 280 -7.26 12.34 12.48
N THR A 281 -7.30 12.87 11.26
CA THR A 281 -7.33 14.32 11.01
C THR A 281 -8.61 14.97 11.54
N TYR A 282 -9.74 14.29 11.38
CA TYR A 282 -11.03 14.72 11.93
C TYR A 282 -11.05 14.65 13.46
N ALA A 283 -10.71 13.51 14.04
CA ALA A 283 -10.68 13.29 15.48
C ALA A 283 -9.71 14.23 16.20
N TRP A 284 -8.57 14.55 15.57
CA TRP A 284 -7.64 15.56 16.06
C TRP A 284 -8.30 16.94 16.20
N SER A 285 -9.05 17.35 15.18
CA SER A 285 -9.73 18.64 15.11
C SER A 285 -10.94 18.76 16.04
N VAL A 286 -11.57 17.65 16.43
CA VAL A 286 -12.79 17.68 17.25
C VAL A 286 -12.51 17.35 18.72
N CYS A 287 -11.70 16.31 18.99
CA CYS A 287 -11.62 15.74 20.34
C CYS A 287 -10.26 15.92 21.01
N ILE A 288 -9.16 15.98 20.24
CA ILE A 288 -7.81 15.94 20.83
C ILE A 288 -7.29 17.34 21.15
N LYS A 289 -7.57 18.34 20.31
CA LYS A 289 -7.07 19.71 20.49
C LYS A 289 -7.53 20.37 21.82
N ASP A 290 -8.69 20.00 22.33
CA ASP A 290 -9.32 20.64 23.49
C ASP A 290 -9.04 19.91 24.82
N LYS A 291 -8.28 18.80 24.79
CA LYS A 291 -7.88 18.10 26.02
C LYS A 291 -6.87 18.94 26.83
N LYS A 292 -7.07 19.01 28.15
CA LYS A 292 -6.21 19.74 29.11
C LYS A 292 -4.72 19.41 28.96
N VAL A 293 -4.36 18.17 28.66
CA VAL A 293 -2.97 17.73 28.46
C VAL A 293 -2.33 18.45 27.26
N VAL A 294 -3.05 18.55 26.15
CA VAL A 294 -2.59 19.22 24.92
C VAL A 294 -2.53 20.72 25.12
N GLN A 295 -3.51 21.30 25.83
CA GLN A 295 -3.49 22.71 26.21
C GLN A 295 -2.32 23.07 27.13
N ASN A 296 -2.00 22.22 28.11
CA ASN A 296 -0.87 22.41 29.01
C ASN A 296 0.48 22.29 28.27
N ALA A 297 0.61 21.32 27.36
CA ALA A 297 1.78 21.21 26.49
C ALA A 297 1.93 22.46 25.60
N ARG A 298 0.82 22.95 25.03
CA ARG A 298 0.79 24.18 24.24
C ARG A 298 1.24 25.40 25.04
N ARG A 299 0.67 25.60 26.23
CA ARG A 299 1.02 26.71 27.13
C ARG A 299 2.50 26.65 27.54
N ARG A 300 3.05 25.45 27.77
CA ARG A 300 4.48 25.25 28.06
C ARG A 300 5.37 25.66 26.88
N VAL A 301 5.00 25.31 25.66
CA VAL A 301 5.75 25.70 24.45
C VAL A 301 5.65 27.20 24.19
N GLU A 302 4.47 27.80 24.35
CA GLU A 302 4.26 29.25 24.20
C GLU A 302 5.07 30.05 25.24
N LEU A 303 5.05 29.63 26.51
CA LEU A 303 5.87 30.24 27.57
C LEU A 303 7.37 30.08 27.30
N ASN A 304 7.81 28.93 26.79
CA ASN A 304 9.21 28.72 26.42
C ASN A 304 9.64 29.58 25.23
N ASN A 305 8.76 29.78 24.24
CA ASN A 305 9.04 30.64 23.09
C ASN A 305 9.08 32.12 23.48
N GLN A 306 8.22 32.56 24.40
CA GLN A 306 8.24 33.94 24.93
C GLN A 306 9.49 34.23 25.77
N ARG A 307 10.07 33.21 26.41
CA ARG A 307 11.33 33.33 27.17
C ARG A 307 12.58 33.31 26.28
N ARG A 308 12.47 33.02 24.99
CA ARG A 308 13.60 33.09 24.06
C ARG A 308 13.80 34.54 23.64
N VAL A 309 14.91 35.13 24.11
CA VAL A 309 15.37 36.45 23.68
C VAL A 309 15.59 36.42 22.17
N PRO A 310 15.03 37.35 21.38
CA PRO A 310 15.37 37.46 19.96
C PRO A 310 16.87 37.71 19.85
N ILE A 311 17.57 36.85 19.11
CA ILE A 311 18.97 37.08 18.77
C ILE A 311 19.00 38.38 17.94
N PRO A 312 19.73 39.42 18.35
CA PRO A 312 19.87 40.61 17.53
C PRO A 312 20.46 40.19 16.20
N ASN A 313 19.80 40.55 15.10
CA ASN A 313 20.38 40.41 13.77
C ASN A 313 21.76 41.11 13.80
N GLN A 314 22.84 40.37 13.61
CA GLN A 314 24.15 40.99 13.39
C GLN A 314 24.03 41.90 12.15
N PRO A 315 24.39 43.20 12.24
CA PRO A 315 24.52 44.03 11.06
C PRO A 315 25.68 43.49 10.19
N PRO A 316 25.63 43.67 8.86
CA PRO A 316 26.66 43.18 7.96
C PRO A 316 28.00 43.86 8.28
N GLU A 317 28.97 43.08 8.74
CA GLU A 317 30.32 43.51 9.04
C GLU A 317 31.11 43.66 7.73
N TYR A 318 31.43 44.92 7.41
CA TYR A 318 32.53 45.40 6.57
C TYR A 318 32.74 44.81 5.16
N SER A 319 32.28 45.58 4.16
CA SER A 319 32.86 45.61 2.82
C SER A 319 34.35 45.95 2.90
N MET A 320 35.16 45.02 2.38
CA MET A 320 36.60 45.15 2.12
C MET A 320 36.95 46.48 1.43
N SER A 321 37.89 47.21 2.02
CA SER A 321 38.55 48.39 1.47
C SER A 321 39.30 48.05 0.18
N SER A 322 38.95 48.71 -0.92
CA SER A 322 39.77 48.85 -2.12
C SER A 322 40.90 49.88 -1.91
N PRO A 323 42.08 49.72 -2.56
CA PRO A 323 43.30 50.47 -2.26
C PRO A 323 43.26 51.94 -2.76
N PRO A 324 44.16 52.81 -2.23
CA PRO A 324 44.02 54.27 -2.35
C PRO A 324 44.26 54.76 -3.78
N GLN A 325 43.28 55.51 -4.32
CA GLN A 325 43.48 56.31 -5.53
C GLN A 325 44.13 57.65 -5.16
N THR A 326 45.20 57.93 -5.88
CA THR A 326 46.00 59.15 -5.86
C THR A 326 45.26 60.34 -6.46
N ARG A 327 45.33 61.47 -5.73
CA ARG A 327 45.52 62.86 -6.19
C ARG A 327 44.62 63.35 -7.34
N LYS A 328 43.74 64.32 -7.04
CA LYS A 328 43.49 65.50 -7.90
C LYS A 328 43.01 66.68 -7.05
N ALA A 329 43.68 67.81 -7.24
CA ALA A 329 43.44 69.09 -6.58
C ALA A 329 42.14 69.74 -7.07
N ASN A 330 41.51 70.48 -6.16
CA ASN A 330 40.36 71.34 -6.40
C ASN A 330 40.82 72.64 -7.09
N PRO A 331 40.10 73.18 -8.08
CA PRO A 331 40.14 74.59 -8.38
C PRO A 331 38.91 75.26 -7.76
N GLU A 332 39.12 76.07 -6.72
CA GLU A 332 38.17 77.14 -6.40
C GLU A 332 38.60 78.43 -7.10
N PHE A 333 37.60 79.07 -7.66
CA PHE A 333 37.61 80.41 -8.22
C PHE A 333 37.78 81.44 -7.10
N VAL A 334 38.56 82.48 -7.41
CA VAL A 334 38.80 83.76 -6.70
C VAL A 334 39.89 83.74 -5.64
#